data_AF-A0A6B3HRV8-F1
#
_entry.id   AF-A0A6B3HRV8-F1
#
_cell.length_a   1.000
_cell.length_b   1.000
_cell.length_c   1.000
_cell.angle_alpha   90.00
_cell.angle_beta   90.00
_cell.angle_gamma   90.00
#
_symmetry.space_group_name_H-M   'P 1'
#
loop_
_entity.id
_entity.type
_entity.pdbx_description
1 polymer ?
#
loop_
_entity_poly.entity_id
_entity_poly.type
_entity_poly.pdbx_seq_one_letter_code
_entity_poly.pdbx_strand_id
1 'polypeptide(L)'
;MIVDCAIYQDGRRTDGPADFSDALDEARKSGDAFLWIGLHEPTEREFDLVRHEFGLHPLAIEDALRAHQRPKLEVYDDSLFAVLKPVVYESSSDTVSTDELMVFIGDSFVVTVRHGDSAPLADVRSRLEADPQILAHGPTAVLYA
;
A
#
# COMPACT_ATOMS: atom_id res chain seq x y z
N MET A 1 5.97 -11.28 -0.27
CA MET A 1 7.15 -10.66 0.37
C MET A 1 6.94 -9.18 0.64
N ILE A 2 7.36 -8.70 1.82
CA ILE A 2 7.51 -7.26 2.09
C ILE A 2 8.71 -6.74 1.29
N VAL A 3 8.46 -5.81 0.37
CA VAL A 3 9.50 -5.25 -0.52
C VAL A 3 10.01 -3.90 -0.07
N ASP A 4 9.18 -3.12 0.63
CA ASP A 4 9.58 -1.84 1.22
C ASP A 4 8.65 -1.50 2.39
N CYS A 5 9.18 -0.87 3.43
CA CYS A 5 8.44 -0.33 4.55
C CYS A 5 9.16 0.90 5.10
N ALA A 6 8.39 1.96 5.32
CA ALA A 6 8.89 3.17 5.95
C ALA A 6 7.78 3.91 6.70
N ILE A 7 8.20 4.73 7.66
CA ILE A 7 7.36 5.74 8.29
C ILE A 7 7.61 7.06 7.56
N TYR A 8 6.55 7.83 7.36
CA TYR A 8 6.59 9.16 6.79
C TYR A 8 6.06 10.13 7.83
N GLN A 9 6.85 11.12 8.21
CA GLN A 9 6.46 12.17 9.17
C GLN A 9 6.68 13.54 8.53
N ASP A 10 5.65 14.39 8.53
CA ASP A 10 5.68 15.70 7.85
C ASP A 10 6.17 15.57 6.40
N GLY A 11 5.67 14.53 5.71
CA GLY A 11 6.02 14.22 4.32
C GLY A 11 7.43 13.69 4.09
N ARG A 12 8.23 13.47 5.14
CA ARG A 12 9.60 12.95 5.03
C ARG A 12 9.69 11.51 5.48
N ARG A 13 10.37 10.70 4.67
CA ARG A 13 10.68 9.30 4.99
C ARG A 13 11.66 9.22 6.16
N THR A 14 11.39 8.32 7.10
CA THR A 14 12.31 7.88 8.14
C THR A 14 12.62 6.40 7.98
N ASP A 15 13.47 5.86 8.86
CA ASP A 15 13.77 4.43 8.86
C ASP A 15 12.52 3.57 9.06
N GLY A 16 12.57 2.35 8.51
CA GLY A 16 11.51 1.37 8.66
C GLY A 16 11.37 0.92 10.13
N PRO A 17 10.14 0.62 10.57
CA PRO A 17 9.90 0.22 11.94
C PRO A 17 10.48 -1.15 12.25
N ALA A 18 10.93 -1.35 13.50
CA ALA A 18 11.29 -2.68 14.00
C ALA A 18 10.05 -3.54 14.31
N ASP A 19 8.94 -2.88 14.66
CA ASP A 19 7.64 -3.49 14.96
C ASP A 19 6.52 -2.61 14.38
N PHE A 20 5.56 -3.23 13.68
CA PHE A 20 4.48 -2.48 13.02
C PHE A 20 3.44 -1.92 13.98
N SER A 21 3.17 -2.63 15.08
CA SER A 21 2.17 -2.22 16.08
C SER A 21 2.61 -0.93 16.76
N ASP A 22 3.82 -0.94 17.31
CA ASP A 22 4.40 0.20 18.01
C ASP A 22 4.50 1.43 17.09
N ALA A 23 4.93 1.21 15.84
CA ALA A 23 5.07 2.28 14.86
C ALA A 23 3.72 2.87 14.43
N LEU A 24 2.70 2.04 14.24
CA LEU A 24 1.35 2.50 13.90
C LEU A 24 0.75 3.33 15.05
N ASP A 25 0.91 2.86 16.29
CA ASP A 25 0.47 3.59 17.47
C ASP A 25 1.18 4.92 17.64
N GLU A 26 2.49 4.98 17.36
CA GLU A 26 3.24 6.23 17.40
C GLU A 26 2.80 7.20 16.29
N ALA A 27 2.58 6.68 15.07
CA ALA A 27 2.10 7.48 13.95
C ALA A 27 0.73 8.12 14.26
N ARG A 28 -0.19 7.34 14.85
CA ARG A 28 -1.50 7.81 15.33
C ARG A 28 -1.39 8.88 16.40
N LYS A 29 -0.46 8.74 17.35
CA LYS A 29 -0.24 9.73 18.42
C LYS A 29 0.34 11.03 17.89
N SER A 30 1.25 10.96 16.92
CA SER A 30 1.88 12.13 16.31
C SER A 30 0.89 12.96 15.49
N GLY A 31 -0.01 12.28 14.76
CA GLY A 31 -1.06 12.91 13.96
C GLY A 31 -0.57 13.53 12.63
N ASP A 32 0.74 13.53 12.39
CA ASP A 32 1.42 14.02 11.19
C ASP A 32 2.30 12.93 10.54
N ALA A 33 2.11 11.67 10.95
CA ALA A 33 2.90 10.54 10.49
C ALA A 33 2.03 9.38 10.02
N PHE A 34 2.57 8.56 9.11
CA PHE A 34 1.94 7.32 8.67
C PHE A 34 2.93 6.26 8.18
N LEU A 35 2.50 5.00 8.19
CA LEU A 35 3.27 3.87 7.69
C LEU A 35 2.89 3.56 6.24
N TRP A 36 3.88 3.32 5.38
CA TRP A 36 3.63 2.79 4.03
C TRP A 36 4.36 1.46 3.81
N ILE A 37 3.57 0.39 3.74
CA ILE A 37 4.04 -0.98 3.53
C ILE A 37 3.78 -1.42 2.08
N GLY A 38 4.82 -1.90 1.41
CA GLY A 38 4.76 -2.51 0.09
C GLY A 38 4.89 -4.03 0.19
N LEU A 39 3.90 -4.75 -0.34
CA LEU A 39 3.86 -6.20 -0.46
C LEU A 39 3.87 -6.59 -1.94
N HIS A 40 4.70 -7.56 -2.29
CA HIS A 40 4.72 -8.21 -3.60
C HIS A 40 4.39 -9.69 -3.44
N GLU A 41 3.31 -10.14 -4.08
CA GLU A 41 2.80 -11.53 -4.05
C GLU A 41 2.94 -12.16 -2.65
N PRO A 42 2.31 -11.55 -1.62
CA PRO A 42 2.50 -11.99 -0.24
C PRO A 42 1.91 -13.37 -0.01
N THR A 43 2.64 -14.19 0.74
CA THR A 43 2.09 -15.41 1.33
C THR A 43 1.16 -15.06 2.49
N GLU A 44 0.25 -15.97 2.87
CA GLU A 44 -0.63 -15.80 4.04
C GLU A 44 0.16 -15.37 5.30
N ARG A 45 1.27 -16.06 5.57
CA ARG A 45 2.13 -15.78 6.72
C ARG A 45 2.74 -14.37 6.71
N GLU A 46 3.09 -13.86 5.54
CA GLU A 46 3.63 -12.49 5.41
C GLU A 46 2.52 -11.45 5.55
N PHE A 47 1.31 -11.77 5.09
CA PHE A 47 0.16 -10.89 5.21
C PHE A 47 -0.43 -10.87 6.63
N ASP A 48 -0.30 -11.96 7.40
CA ASP A 48 -0.82 -12.06 8.76
C ASP A 48 -0.24 -10.98 9.70
N LEU A 49 1.02 -10.59 9.50
CA LEU A 49 1.66 -9.49 10.24
C LEU A 49 0.95 -8.15 10.00
N VAL A 50 0.41 -7.95 8.79
CA VAL A 50 -0.34 -6.75 8.42
C VAL A 50 -1.81 -6.88 8.82
N ARG A 51 -2.36 -8.09 8.80
CA ARG A 51 -3.74 -8.35 9.18
C ARG A 51 -4.04 -7.93 10.62
N HIS A 52 -3.21 -8.37 11.57
CA HIS A 52 -3.52 -8.23 12.99
C HIS A 52 -3.40 -6.78 13.46
N GLU A 53 -2.34 -6.09 13.04
CA GLU A 53 -2.01 -4.76 13.56
C GLU A 53 -2.85 -3.64 12.92
N PHE A 54 -3.29 -3.82 11.68
CA PHE A 54 -3.92 -2.75 10.89
C PHE A 54 -5.44 -2.84 10.83
N GLY A 55 -6.06 -3.82 11.50
CA GLY A 55 -7.52 -3.94 11.57
C GLY A 55 -8.21 -4.17 10.22
N LEU A 56 -7.50 -4.77 9.25
CA LEU A 56 -8.03 -4.95 7.89
C LEU A 56 -9.22 -5.91 7.87
N HIS A 57 -10.27 -5.56 7.11
CA HIS A 57 -11.47 -6.37 7.05
C HIS A 57 -11.18 -7.76 6.43
N PRO A 58 -11.63 -8.88 7.03
CA PRO A 58 -11.26 -10.23 6.58
C PRO A 58 -11.52 -10.53 5.11
N LEU A 59 -12.61 -10.01 4.54
CA LEU A 59 -12.93 -10.18 3.11
C LEU A 59 -11.92 -9.49 2.18
N ALA A 60 -11.45 -8.30 2.55
CA ALA A 60 -10.46 -7.57 1.75
C ALA A 60 -9.09 -8.26 1.78
N ILE A 61 -8.78 -8.94 2.90
CA ILE A 61 -7.58 -9.78 3.03
C ILE A 61 -7.67 -11.02 2.13
N GLU A 62 -8.81 -11.70 2.16
CA GLU A 62 -9.06 -12.87 1.29
C GLU A 62 -8.88 -12.49 -0.19
N ASP A 63 -9.40 -11.32 -0.58
CA ASP A 63 -9.23 -10.76 -1.91
C ASP A 63 -7.75 -10.49 -2.23
N ALA A 64 -7.01 -9.88 -1.30
CA ALA A 64 -5.58 -9.60 -1.45
C ALA A 64 -4.69 -10.84 -1.58
N LEU A 65 -5.07 -11.94 -0.94
CA LEU A 65 -4.35 -13.21 -1.05
C LEU A 65 -4.70 -13.98 -2.32
N ARG A 66 -5.98 -13.95 -2.74
CA ARG A 66 -6.44 -14.70 -3.92
C ARG A 66 -6.14 -14.03 -5.25
N ALA A 67 -5.94 -12.71 -5.23
CA ALA A 67 -5.80 -11.89 -6.43
C ALA A 67 -7.01 -11.99 -7.38
N HIS A 68 -6.82 -11.54 -8.62
CA HIS A 68 -7.76 -11.64 -9.75
C HIS A 68 -9.12 -10.98 -9.50
N GLN A 69 -9.13 -9.93 -8.70
CA GLN A 69 -10.31 -9.14 -8.40
C GLN A 69 -10.64 -8.16 -9.53
N ARG A 70 -11.91 -7.80 -9.64
CA ARG A 70 -12.33 -6.69 -10.50
C ARG A 70 -11.97 -5.36 -9.82
N PRO A 71 -11.64 -4.30 -10.58
CA PRO A 71 -11.47 -2.97 -10.00
C PRO A 71 -12.68 -2.58 -9.15
N LYS A 72 -12.41 -2.11 -7.94
CA LYS A 72 -13.43 -1.70 -6.97
C LYS A 72 -12.84 -0.77 -5.92
N LEU A 73 -13.73 -0.06 -5.23
CA LEU A 73 -13.42 0.68 -4.01
C LEU A 73 -14.47 0.28 -2.97
N GLU A 74 -14.01 -0.20 -1.82
CA GLU A 74 -14.84 -0.60 -0.70
C GLU A 74 -14.44 0.23 0.52
N VAL A 75 -15.45 0.67 1.28
CA VAL A 75 -15.28 1.43 2.51
C VAL A 75 -15.67 0.53 3.67
N TYR A 76 -14.73 0.31 4.57
CA TYR A 76 -14.94 -0.33 5.86
C TYR A 76 -14.87 0.72 6.97
N ASP A 77 -15.26 0.34 8.19
CA ASP A 77 -15.35 1.28 9.31
C ASP A 77 -14.02 2.02 9.57
N ASP A 78 -12.91 1.29 9.51
CA ASP A 78 -11.57 1.81 9.85
C ASP A 78 -10.61 1.91 8.65
N SER A 79 -11.05 1.54 7.44
CA SER A 79 -10.17 1.56 6.26
C SER A 79 -10.91 1.61 4.91
N LEU A 80 -10.20 2.08 3.90
CA LEU A 80 -10.57 1.97 2.49
C LEU A 80 -9.79 0.82 1.84
N PHE A 81 -10.44 0.07 0.96
CA PHE A 81 -9.82 -0.95 0.14
C PHE A 81 -10.09 -0.68 -1.34
N ALA A 82 -9.04 -0.48 -2.12
CA ALA A 82 -9.11 -0.26 -3.56
C ALA A 82 -8.41 -1.39 -4.32
N VAL A 83 -9.02 -1.84 -5.41
CA VAL A 83 -8.39 -2.72 -6.40
C VAL A 83 -8.23 -1.95 -7.69
N LEU A 84 -7.00 -1.87 -8.17
CA LEU A 84 -6.58 -1.21 -9.40
C LEU A 84 -5.97 -2.24 -10.36
N LYS A 85 -6.10 -1.95 -11.66
CA LYS A 85 -5.59 -2.80 -12.75
C LYS A 85 -4.62 -2.01 -13.63
N PRO A 86 -3.32 -1.98 -13.28
CA PRO A 86 -2.29 -1.45 -14.15
C PRO A 86 -2.31 -2.19 -15.48
N VAL A 87 -2.28 -1.45 -16.59
CA VAL A 87 -2.26 -2.00 -17.95
C VAL A 87 -0.95 -1.60 -18.60
N VAL A 88 -0.23 -2.58 -19.14
CA VAL A 88 1.04 -2.35 -19.82
C VAL A 88 0.97 -2.88 -21.24
N TYR A 89 1.46 -2.08 -22.18
CA TYR A 89 1.60 -2.46 -23.57
C TYR A 89 3.07 -2.84 -23.84
N GLU A 90 3.30 -4.11 -24.16
CA GLU A 90 4.60 -4.65 -24.51
C GLU A 90 4.78 -4.58 -26.03
N SER A 91 5.53 -3.56 -26.48
CA SER A 91 5.74 -3.29 -27.90
C SER A 91 6.49 -4.41 -28.64
N SER A 92 7.33 -5.18 -27.94
CA SER A 92 8.13 -6.23 -28.57
C SER A 92 7.30 -7.45 -28.99
N SER A 93 6.21 -7.74 -28.28
CA SER A 93 5.27 -8.83 -28.57
C SER A 93 3.92 -8.36 -29.10
N ASP A 94 3.68 -7.05 -29.17
CA ASP A 94 2.37 -6.44 -29.51
C ASP A 94 1.24 -6.96 -28.60
N THR A 95 1.53 -7.10 -27.30
CA THR A 95 0.60 -7.65 -26.32
C THR A 95 0.26 -6.62 -25.24
N VAL A 96 -0.97 -6.65 -24.76
CA VAL A 96 -1.40 -5.92 -23.58
C VAL A 96 -1.47 -6.88 -22.39
N SER A 97 -0.72 -6.61 -21.34
CA SER A 97 -0.82 -7.30 -20.05
C SER A 97 -1.57 -6.44 -19.04
N THR A 98 -2.09 -7.08 -18.01
CA THR A 98 -2.77 -6.40 -16.91
C THR A 98 -2.38 -7.08 -15.61
N ASP A 99 -1.92 -6.27 -14.67
CA ASP A 99 -1.51 -6.70 -13.34
C ASP A 99 -2.55 -6.27 -12.32
N GLU A 100 -2.29 -6.51 -11.04
CA GLU A 100 -3.18 -6.12 -9.97
C GLU A 100 -2.43 -5.37 -8.87
N LEU A 101 -3.00 -4.24 -8.49
CA LEU A 101 -2.55 -3.41 -7.38
C LEU A 101 -3.72 -3.24 -6.43
N MET A 102 -3.54 -3.65 -5.18
CA MET A 102 -4.51 -3.41 -4.13
C MET A 102 -3.95 -2.43 -3.12
N VAL A 103 -4.79 -1.54 -2.63
CA VAL A 103 -4.41 -0.47 -1.73
C VAL A 103 -5.36 -0.48 -0.53
N PHE A 104 -4.81 -0.71 0.65
CA PHE A 104 -5.50 -0.51 1.92
C PHE A 104 -5.06 0.83 2.49
N ILE A 105 -6.01 1.64 2.95
CA ILE A 105 -5.73 2.96 3.54
C ILE A 105 -6.49 3.05 4.85
N GLY A 106 -5.79 3.32 5.94
CA GLY A 106 -6.39 3.62 7.23
C GLY A 106 -6.03 5.01 7.72
N ASP A 107 -6.26 5.23 9.01
CA ASP A 107 -6.04 6.49 9.72
C ASP A 107 -4.58 6.96 9.74
N SER A 108 -3.62 6.03 9.81
CA SER A 108 -2.19 6.35 9.82
C SER A 108 -1.35 5.30 9.08
N PHE A 109 -1.93 4.67 8.06
CA PHE A 109 -1.21 3.71 7.24
C PHE A 109 -1.75 3.57 5.82
N VAL A 110 -0.88 3.08 4.94
CA VAL A 110 -1.22 2.55 3.62
C VAL A 110 -0.45 1.26 3.35
N VAL A 111 -1.16 0.24 2.89
CA VAL A 111 -0.58 -1.05 2.45
C VAL A 111 -0.87 -1.21 0.98
N THR A 112 0.17 -1.33 0.18
CA THR A 112 0.07 -1.64 -1.25
C THR A 112 0.44 -3.10 -1.48
N VAL A 113 -0.42 -3.86 -2.14
CA VAL A 113 -0.21 -5.27 -2.51
C VAL A 113 -0.17 -5.37 -4.01
N ARG A 114 0.93 -5.90 -4.56
CA ARG A 114 1.10 -6.07 -5.99
C ARG A 114 1.14 -7.56 -6.35
N HIS A 115 0.38 -7.93 -7.36
CA HIS A 115 0.51 -9.20 -8.09
C HIS A 115 0.91 -8.88 -9.54
N GLY A 116 2.08 -9.38 -9.95
CA GLY A 116 2.78 -8.98 -11.18
C GLY A 116 3.83 -7.88 -10.99
N ASP A 117 4.60 -7.61 -12.05
CA ASP A 117 5.80 -6.74 -12.02
C ASP A 117 5.62 -5.38 -12.71
N SER A 118 4.48 -5.16 -13.36
CA SER A 118 4.31 -4.07 -14.33
C SER A 118 3.91 -2.73 -13.70
N ALA A 119 3.57 -2.71 -12.40
CA ALA A 119 3.21 -1.48 -11.70
C ALA A 119 4.45 -0.75 -11.15
N PRO A 120 4.74 0.50 -11.59
CA PRO A 120 5.96 1.24 -11.24
C PRO A 120 5.86 1.90 -9.85
N LEU A 121 5.47 1.15 -8.82
CA LEU A 121 5.28 1.66 -7.46
C LEU A 121 6.55 2.29 -6.86
N ALA A 122 7.73 1.78 -7.25
CA ALA A 122 9.01 2.36 -6.82
C ALA A 122 9.20 3.79 -7.37
N ASP A 123 8.79 4.04 -8.61
CA ASP A 123 8.85 5.37 -9.23
C ASP A 123 7.81 6.31 -8.61
N VAL A 124 6.59 5.81 -8.35
CA VAL A 124 5.54 6.56 -7.64
C VAL A 124 6.03 6.99 -6.26
N ARG A 125 6.62 6.05 -5.50
CA ARG A 125 7.20 6.34 -4.18
C ARG A 125 8.35 7.34 -4.27
N SER A 126 9.28 7.17 -5.20
CA SER A 126 10.41 8.09 -5.38
C SER A 126 9.95 9.51 -5.73
N ARG A 127 8.92 9.64 -6.58
CA ARG A 127 8.32 10.94 -6.93
C ARG A 127 7.63 11.58 -5.73
N LEU A 128 6.89 10.80 -4.94
CA LEU A 128 6.26 11.30 -3.72
C LEU A 128 7.30 11.73 -2.68
N GLU A 129 8.37 10.97 -2.48
CA GLU A 129 9.48 11.33 -1.57
C GLU A 129 10.20 12.62 -2.01
N ALA A 130 10.19 12.94 -3.31
CA ALA A 130 10.70 14.19 -3.85
C ALA A 130 9.74 15.39 -3.65
N ASP A 131 8.48 15.16 -3.28
CA ASP A 131 7.48 16.18 -2.97
C ASP A 131 6.87 15.98 -1.56
N PRO A 132 7.58 16.40 -0.50
CA PRO A 132 7.10 16.28 0.87
C PRO A 132 5.79 17.01 1.14
N GLN A 133 5.44 18.04 0.35
CA GLN A 133 4.16 18.76 0.55
C GLN A 133 2.97 17.87 0.21
N ILE A 134 3.08 17.05 -0.84
CA ILE A 134 2.06 16.07 -1.18
C ILE A 134 2.02 14.95 -0.13
N LEU A 135 3.17 14.39 0.26
CA LEU A 135 3.22 13.31 1.25
C LEU A 135 2.73 13.74 2.64
N ALA A 136 2.83 15.02 3.00
CA ALA A 136 2.30 15.55 4.26
C ALA A 136 0.75 15.48 4.35
N HIS A 137 0.05 15.23 3.23
CA HIS A 137 -1.39 14.93 3.26
C HIS A 137 -1.72 13.52 3.81
N GLY A 138 -0.71 12.71 4.11
CA GLY A 138 -0.86 11.42 4.78
C GLY A 138 -1.13 10.27 3.81
N PRO A 139 -1.70 9.15 4.31
CA PRO A 139 -1.87 7.91 3.54
C PRO A 139 -2.61 8.05 2.21
N THR A 140 -3.58 8.98 2.14
CA THR A 140 -4.39 9.20 0.93
C THR A 140 -3.57 9.78 -0.23
N ALA A 141 -2.46 10.48 0.06
CA ALA A 141 -1.53 10.97 -0.96
C ALA A 141 -0.94 9.82 -1.80
N VAL A 142 -0.79 8.64 -1.21
CA VAL A 142 -0.26 7.45 -1.90
C VAL A 142 -1.25 6.88 -2.91
N LEU A 143 -2.56 6.92 -2.62
CA LEU A 143 -3.59 6.50 -3.59
C LEU A 143 -3.79 7.54 -4.70
N TYR A 144 -3.58 8.81 -4.38
CA TYR A 144 -3.70 9.91 -5.35
C TYR A 144 -2.62 9.86 -6.46
N ALA A 145 -1.39 9.50 -6.10
CA ALA A 145 -0.20 9.60 -6.95
C ALA A 145 -0.17 8.55 -8.08
#